data_AF-A0A2V8VNL2-F1
#
_entry.id   AF-A0A2V8VNL2-F1
#
_cell.length_a   1.000
_cell.length_b   1.000
_cell.length_c   1.000
_cell.angle_alpha   90.00
_cell.angle_beta   90.00
_cell.angle_gamma   90.00
#
_symmetry.space_group_name_H-M   'P 1'
#
loop_
_entity.id
_entity.type
_entity.pdbx_description
1 polymer ?
#
loop_
_entity_poly.entity_id
_entity_poly.type
_entity_poly.pdbx_seq_one_letter_code
_entity_poly.pdbx_strand_id
1 'polypeptide(L)'
;MKRMGIVASMLPLVLTAWLSPARADDPPADQAGGRSSAQPDQSQPQEQGDPQKKIETHTTVTGPEGNTATKDVTVTKEGDTVARDATLTGPKGKTITKHDTWTKDGKTVTRQGTPTGPKGGTITRNATTTREGNTVTRQGTVTGPKGKTVTRAATWTNDGNTIIRQGTTTGPNGRTWKRASTTTREGNTVTRQATHTGSNGQTITTNTTATGPNTGKPAKRKPRPRPRPH
;
A
#
# COMPACT_ATOMS: atom_id res chain seq x y z
N MET A 1 -1.16 53.39 27.54
CA MET A 1 -1.71 52.94 26.24
C MET A 1 -0.66 52.07 25.54
N LYS A 2 -0.87 50.75 25.44
CA LYS A 2 0.06 49.81 24.79
C LYS A 2 -0.77 48.92 23.87
N ARG A 3 -0.60 49.07 22.56
CA ARG A 3 -1.37 48.33 21.54
C ARG A 3 -0.81 46.91 21.41
N MET A 4 -1.69 45.91 21.54
CA MET A 4 -1.41 44.50 21.32
C MET A 4 -1.28 44.22 19.82
N GLY A 5 -0.15 43.64 19.42
CA GLY A 5 0.04 43.05 18.09
C GLY A 5 -0.47 41.61 18.09
N ILE A 6 -1.49 41.32 17.29
CA ILE A 6 -2.00 39.99 17.02
C ILE A 6 -1.07 39.33 16.01
N VAL A 7 -0.30 38.33 16.44
CA VAL A 7 0.46 37.45 15.53
C VAL A 7 -0.46 36.31 15.10
N ALA A 8 -0.88 36.36 13.84
CA ALA A 8 -1.63 35.30 13.19
C ALA A 8 -0.73 34.05 13.03
N SER A 9 -0.97 33.03 13.85
CA SER A 9 -0.31 31.74 13.72
C SER A 9 -0.87 30.97 12.52
N MET A 10 -0.09 30.85 11.45
CA MET A 10 -0.35 29.92 10.36
C MET A 10 -0.19 28.47 10.86
N LEU A 11 -1.31 27.75 10.95
CA LEU A 11 -1.36 26.30 11.12
C LEU A 11 -0.93 25.60 9.82
N PRO A 12 0.08 24.70 9.83
CA PRO A 12 0.31 23.81 8.71
C PRO A 12 -0.72 22.68 8.71
N LEU A 13 -1.55 22.62 7.66
CA LEU A 13 -2.40 21.47 7.35
C LEU A 13 -1.52 20.22 7.15
N VAL A 14 -1.49 19.35 8.16
CA VAL A 14 -0.94 18.00 8.07
C VAL A 14 -1.91 17.16 7.28
N LEU A 15 -1.64 16.96 5.98
CA LEU A 15 -2.41 16.05 5.14
C LEU A 15 -1.99 14.61 5.47
N THR A 16 -2.77 13.95 6.32
CA THR A 16 -2.67 12.52 6.64
C THR A 16 -2.92 11.70 5.37
N ALA A 17 -1.85 11.25 4.72
CA ALA A 17 -1.95 10.29 3.63
C ALA A 17 -2.47 8.95 4.19
N TRP A 18 -3.73 8.64 3.90
CA TRP A 18 -4.35 7.37 4.22
C TRP A 18 -3.59 6.22 3.53
N LEU A 19 -2.93 5.42 4.36
CA LEU A 19 -2.25 4.19 3.98
C LEU A 19 -3.32 3.12 3.74
N SER A 20 -3.78 2.94 2.49
CA SER A 20 -4.54 1.74 2.14
C SER A 20 -3.58 0.56 2.03
N PRO A 21 -3.82 -0.58 2.70
CA PRO A 21 -3.06 -1.80 2.46
C PRO A 21 -3.47 -2.38 1.10
N ALA A 22 -2.51 -2.47 0.17
CA ALA A 22 -2.66 -3.31 -1.01
C ALA A 22 -2.68 -4.78 -0.56
N ARG A 23 -3.83 -5.42 -0.75
CA ARG A 23 -4.05 -6.86 -0.60
C ARG A 23 -3.23 -7.58 -1.67
N ALA A 24 -2.41 -8.52 -1.25
CA ALA A 24 -1.83 -9.54 -2.11
C ALA A 24 -2.75 -10.78 -2.09
N ASP A 25 -2.84 -11.44 -3.24
CA ASP A 25 -3.18 -12.85 -3.45
C ASP A 25 -4.63 -13.31 -3.17
N ASP A 26 -5.45 -13.37 -4.22
CA ASP A 26 -6.39 -14.48 -4.43
C ASP A 26 -5.78 -15.38 -5.54
N PRO A 27 -5.56 -16.69 -5.31
CA PRO A 27 -5.15 -17.61 -6.37
C PRO A 27 -6.32 -17.96 -7.31
N PRO A 28 -6.08 -18.26 -8.60
CA PRO A 28 -7.14 -18.70 -9.51
C PRO A 28 -7.55 -20.15 -9.21
N ALA A 29 -8.86 -20.39 -9.16
CA ALA A 29 -9.43 -21.73 -9.19
C ALA A 29 -9.78 -22.11 -10.64
N ASP A 30 -9.42 -23.33 -11.02
CA ASP A 30 -9.66 -23.92 -12.34
C ASP A 30 -11.14 -24.29 -12.60
N GLN A 31 -11.56 -24.01 -13.84
CA GLN A 31 -12.52 -24.68 -14.74
C GLN A 31 -13.95 -25.04 -14.28
N ALA A 32 -14.97 -24.56 -15.04
CA ALA A 32 -15.55 -25.27 -16.19
C ALA A 32 -16.85 -24.61 -16.73
N GLY A 33 -16.96 -24.47 -18.06
CA GLY A 33 -18.23 -24.58 -18.81
C GLY A 33 -18.90 -23.30 -19.37
N GLY A 34 -18.95 -23.17 -20.71
CA GLY A 34 -20.15 -22.65 -21.39
C GLY A 34 -20.04 -21.42 -22.32
N ARG A 35 -19.56 -21.64 -23.57
CA ARG A 35 -20.01 -21.09 -24.89
C ARG A 35 -20.60 -19.67 -25.02
N SER A 36 -19.98 -18.81 -25.84
CA SER A 36 -20.41 -18.50 -27.24
C SER A 36 -20.08 -17.07 -27.74
N SER A 37 -19.47 -17.03 -28.95
CA SER A 37 -19.56 -16.05 -30.06
C SER A 37 -19.27 -14.56 -29.86
N ALA A 38 -18.15 -14.08 -30.40
CA ALA A 38 -18.10 -13.33 -31.68
C ALA A 38 -16.67 -12.78 -31.94
N GLN A 39 -16.10 -13.16 -33.08
CA GLN A 39 -14.83 -12.67 -33.64
C GLN A 39 -15.09 -11.35 -34.42
N PRO A 40 -14.08 -10.49 -34.62
CA PRO A 40 -13.61 -10.41 -35.99
C PRO A 40 -12.08 -10.50 -36.13
N ASP A 41 -11.79 -11.04 -37.30
CA ASP A 41 -10.55 -11.37 -37.95
C ASP A 41 -9.61 -10.17 -38.13
N GLN A 42 -8.33 -10.34 -37.75
CA GLN A 42 -7.19 -9.74 -38.44
C GLN A 42 -5.97 -10.67 -38.33
N SER A 43 -5.43 -11.01 -39.49
CA SER A 43 -4.37 -12.00 -39.73
C SER A 43 -2.98 -11.34 -39.73
N GLN A 44 -2.13 -11.71 -38.75
CA GLN A 44 -0.67 -12.03 -38.73
C GLN A 44 0.41 -11.09 -39.35
N PRO A 45 1.71 -11.13 -38.89
CA PRO A 45 2.44 -12.28 -38.34
C PRO A 45 3.17 -12.10 -36.98
N GLN A 46 3.63 -13.24 -36.45
CA GLN A 46 4.28 -13.47 -35.16
C GLN A 46 5.65 -12.78 -35.01
N GLU A 47 5.89 -12.19 -33.84
CA GLU A 47 7.21 -12.22 -33.20
C GLU A 47 7.03 -12.49 -31.70
N GLN A 48 7.87 -13.38 -31.19
CA GLN A 48 7.67 -14.16 -29.96
C GLN A 48 8.29 -13.39 -28.79
N GLY A 49 7.47 -12.65 -28.05
CA GLY A 49 7.84 -11.98 -26.79
C GLY A 49 6.65 -12.01 -25.83
N ASP A 50 6.91 -12.17 -24.53
CA ASP A 50 5.86 -12.18 -23.50
C ASP A 50 4.91 -11.00 -23.70
N PRO A 51 3.58 -11.19 -23.83
CA PRO A 51 2.68 -10.12 -24.20
C PRO A 51 2.66 -9.04 -23.10
N GLN A 52 3.13 -7.84 -23.46
CA GLN A 52 3.05 -6.66 -22.61
C GLN A 52 1.57 -6.36 -22.31
N LYS A 53 1.14 -6.62 -21.06
CA LYS A 53 -0.24 -6.35 -20.66
C LYS A 53 -0.33 -4.92 -20.13
N LYS A 54 -1.04 -4.05 -20.86
CA LYS A 54 -1.30 -2.66 -20.48
C LYS A 54 -2.76 -2.48 -20.06
N ILE A 55 -2.98 -1.80 -18.93
CA ILE A 55 -4.30 -1.42 -18.43
C ILE A 55 -4.29 0.07 -18.13
N GLU A 56 -5.27 0.79 -18.66
CA GLU A 56 -5.47 2.21 -18.39
C GLU A 56 -6.80 2.42 -17.66
N THR A 57 -6.84 3.37 -16.74
CA THR A 57 -8.06 3.71 -15.99
C THR A 57 -8.09 5.19 -15.73
N HIS A 58 -9.18 5.83 -16.16
CA HIS A 58 -9.54 7.19 -15.80
C HIS A 58 -10.66 7.16 -14.76
N THR A 59 -10.61 8.04 -13.77
CA THR A 59 -11.70 8.21 -12.80
C THR A 59 -11.87 9.68 -12.49
N THR A 60 -13.12 10.15 -12.55
CA THR A 60 -13.52 11.49 -12.10
C THR A 60 -14.40 11.38 -10.87
N VAL A 61 -14.18 12.23 -9.88
CA VAL A 61 -15.06 12.37 -8.71
C VAL A 61 -15.49 13.82 -8.60
N THR A 62 -16.79 14.07 -8.58
CA THR A 62 -17.38 15.40 -8.40
C THR A 62 -17.99 15.51 -7.02
N GLY A 63 -17.60 16.54 -6.27
CA GLY A 63 -18.18 16.84 -4.96
C GLY A 63 -19.53 17.59 -5.05
N PRO A 64 -20.23 17.75 -3.92
CA PRO A 64 -21.52 18.43 -3.86
C PRO A 64 -21.47 19.90 -4.31
N GLU A 65 -20.31 20.54 -4.23
CA GLU A 65 -20.09 21.92 -4.68
C GLU A 65 -19.63 22.00 -6.16
N GLY A 66 -19.75 20.92 -6.93
CA GLY A 66 -19.33 20.87 -8.35
C GLY A 66 -17.81 20.75 -8.57
N ASN A 67 -17.01 20.85 -7.51
CA ASN A 67 -15.56 20.67 -7.54
C ASN A 67 -15.18 19.24 -7.98
N THR A 68 -14.34 19.10 -9.01
CA THR A 68 -13.94 17.81 -9.58
C THR A 68 -12.50 17.41 -9.25
N ALA A 69 -12.24 16.13 -9.11
CA ALA A 69 -10.88 15.58 -9.09
C ALA A 69 -10.79 14.44 -10.10
N THR A 70 -9.68 14.36 -10.85
CA THR A 70 -9.44 13.29 -11.80
C THR A 70 -8.24 12.45 -11.39
N LYS A 71 -8.28 11.17 -11.74
CA LYS A 71 -7.19 10.24 -11.55
C LYS A 71 -7.00 9.38 -12.78
N ASP A 72 -5.82 9.48 -13.36
CA ASP A 72 -5.35 8.65 -14.46
C ASP A 72 -4.38 7.62 -13.91
N VAL A 73 -4.52 6.38 -14.35
CA VAL A 73 -3.62 5.28 -13.97
C VAL A 73 -3.32 4.44 -15.19
N THR A 74 -2.04 4.19 -15.42
CA THR A 74 -1.56 3.21 -16.38
C THR A 74 -0.79 2.13 -15.63
N VAL A 75 -1.08 0.87 -15.91
CA VAL A 75 -0.36 -0.28 -15.37
C VAL A 75 0.14 -1.10 -16.53
N THR A 76 1.44 -1.35 -16.58
CA THR A 76 2.06 -2.26 -17.55
C THR A 76 2.66 -3.45 -16.82
N LYS A 77 2.52 -4.63 -17.40
CA LYS A 77 3.23 -5.84 -16.97
C LYS A 77 4.07 -6.36 -18.12
N GLU A 78 5.34 -6.60 -17.84
CA GLU A 78 6.34 -7.13 -18.76
C GLU A 78 7.20 -8.13 -17.99
N GLY A 79 7.07 -9.42 -18.36
CA GLY A 79 7.65 -10.53 -17.61
C GLY A 79 7.31 -10.48 -16.12
N ASP A 80 8.35 -10.48 -15.29
CA ASP A 80 8.26 -10.40 -13.82
C ASP A 80 8.17 -8.97 -13.27
N THR A 81 8.12 -7.96 -14.14
CA THR A 81 8.01 -6.55 -13.75
C THR A 81 6.62 -6.00 -14.01
N VAL A 82 6.08 -5.29 -13.02
CA VAL A 82 4.87 -4.48 -13.13
C VAL A 82 5.25 -3.03 -12.88
N ALA A 83 4.93 -2.13 -13.80
CA ALA A 83 5.02 -0.70 -13.59
C ALA A 83 3.63 -0.07 -13.47
N ARG A 84 3.53 0.98 -12.66
CA ARG A 84 2.32 1.79 -12.52
C ARG A 84 2.68 3.26 -12.54
N ASP A 85 2.07 3.96 -13.47
CA ASP A 85 2.02 5.42 -13.50
C ASP A 85 0.65 5.89 -13.05
N ALA A 86 0.62 6.96 -12.27
CA ALA A 86 -0.62 7.59 -11.86
C ALA A 86 -0.47 9.10 -11.75
N THR A 87 -1.48 9.81 -12.25
CA THR A 87 -1.64 11.25 -12.08
C THR A 87 -2.95 11.52 -11.36
N LEU A 88 -2.90 12.31 -10.29
CA LEU A 88 -4.08 12.78 -9.56
C LEU A 88 -4.14 14.29 -9.68
N THR A 89 -5.22 14.82 -10.25
CA THR A 89 -5.47 16.25 -10.37
C THR A 89 -6.62 16.64 -9.47
N GLY A 90 -6.36 17.55 -8.52
CA GLY A 90 -7.40 18.06 -7.62
C GLY A 90 -8.23 19.20 -8.25
N PRO A 91 -9.29 19.65 -7.58
CA PRO A 91 -10.22 20.67 -8.10
C PRO A 91 -9.60 22.03 -8.44
N LYS A 92 -8.42 22.32 -7.88
CA LYS A 92 -7.67 23.55 -8.13
C LYS A 92 -6.55 23.36 -9.16
N GLY A 93 -6.64 22.32 -10.00
CA GLY A 93 -5.66 21.96 -11.03
C GLY A 93 -4.30 21.45 -10.52
N LYS A 94 -4.12 21.35 -9.20
CA LYS A 94 -2.85 20.85 -8.61
C LYS A 94 -2.72 19.35 -8.82
N THR A 95 -1.56 18.93 -9.31
CA THR A 95 -1.30 17.55 -9.70
C THR A 95 -0.32 16.86 -8.76
N ILE A 96 -0.52 15.56 -8.56
CA ILE A 96 0.44 14.64 -7.96
C ILE A 96 0.69 13.54 -8.97
N THR A 97 1.94 13.29 -9.31
CA THR A 97 2.31 12.15 -10.15
C THR A 97 2.99 11.07 -9.30
N LYS A 98 2.92 9.83 -9.77
CA LYS A 98 3.56 8.70 -9.11
C LYS A 98 3.93 7.66 -10.14
N HIS A 99 5.20 7.31 -10.16
CA HIS A 99 5.69 6.10 -10.81
C HIS A 99 6.00 5.06 -9.72
N ASP A 100 5.57 3.82 -9.90
CA ASP A 100 5.97 2.68 -9.07
C ASP A 100 6.38 1.51 -9.98
N THR A 101 7.38 0.75 -9.54
CA THR A 101 7.73 -0.54 -10.15
C THR A 101 7.72 -1.63 -9.09
N TRP A 102 7.33 -2.83 -9.49
CA TRP A 102 7.47 -4.06 -8.73
C TRP A 102 8.12 -5.09 -9.62
N THR A 103 9.21 -5.68 -9.17
CA THR A 103 9.90 -6.75 -9.88
C THR A 103 9.99 -7.96 -8.97
N LYS A 104 9.59 -9.11 -9.49
CA LYS A 104 9.74 -10.39 -8.81
C LYS A 104 11.00 -11.09 -9.34
N ASP A 105 11.79 -11.64 -8.44
CA ASP A 105 12.93 -12.48 -8.76
C ASP A 105 12.95 -13.65 -7.76
N GLY A 106 12.51 -14.82 -8.24
CA GLY A 106 12.30 -16.01 -7.42
C GLY A 106 11.39 -15.74 -6.20
N LYS A 107 11.97 -15.77 -4.99
CA LYS A 107 11.29 -15.54 -3.71
C LYS A 107 11.38 -14.09 -3.22
N THR A 108 12.00 -13.21 -4.01
CA THR A 108 12.22 -11.80 -3.70
C THR A 108 11.31 -10.93 -4.55
N VAL A 109 10.73 -9.90 -3.93
CA VAL A 109 9.99 -8.84 -4.62
C VAL A 109 10.60 -7.50 -4.24
N THR A 110 11.07 -6.78 -5.24
CA THR A 110 11.57 -5.41 -5.08
C THR A 110 10.50 -4.44 -5.55
N ARG A 111 10.31 -3.36 -4.82
CA ARG A 111 9.38 -2.28 -5.13
C ARG A 111 10.11 -0.96 -5.09
N GLN A 112 10.00 -0.17 -6.15
CA GLN A 112 10.46 1.21 -6.18
C GLN A 112 9.28 2.15 -6.44
N GLY A 113 9.40 3.41 -6.06
CA GLY A 113 8.42 4.40 -6.46
C GLY A 113 8.77 5.83 -6.10
N THR A 114 8.34 6.74 -6.95
CA THR A 114 8.73 8.15 -6.95
C THR A 114 7.50 9.06 -7.08
N PRO A 115 6.70 9.25 -6.01
CA PRO A 115 5.65 10.26 -6.03
C PRO A 115 6.24 11.68 -6.02
N THR A 116 5.70 12.54 -6.89
CA THR A 116 6.05 13.95 -7.02
C THR A 116 4.84 14.82 -6.70
N GLY A 117 5.01 15.74 -5.76
CA GLY A 117 3.94 16.64 -5.35
C GLY A 117 3.73 17.82 -6.31
N PRO A 118 2.67 18.63 -6.12
CA PRO A 118 2.32 19.74 -7.01
C PRO A 118 3.36 20.87 -7.06
N LYS A 119 4.31 20.88 -6.12
CA LYS A 119 5.42 21.84 -6.05
C LYS A 119 6.74 21.25 -6.59
N GLY A 120 6.70 20.12 -7.29
CA GLY A 120 7.87 19.45 -7.86
C GLY A 120 8.72 18.62 -6.88
N GLY A 121 8.45 18.69 -5.58
CA GLY A 121 9.17 17.88 -4.59
C GLY A 121 8.90 16.40 -4.77
N THR A 122 9.97 15.60 -4.91
CA THR A 122 9.92 14.14 -5.14
C THR A 122 10.31 13.37 -3.89
N ILE A 123 9.62 12.25 -3.62
CA ILE A 123 9.98 11.28 -2.59
C ILE A 123 10.39 10.00 -3.28
N THR A 124 11.51 9.38 -2.89
CA THR A 124 11.89 8.04 -3.39
C THR A 124 11.55 7.00 -2.33
N ARG A 125 10.96 5.88 -2.76
CA ARG A 125 10.61 4.74 -1.91
C ARG A 125 11.20 3.48 -2.49
N ASN A 126 11.97 2.75 -1.71
CA ASN A 126 12.47 1.44 -2.09
C ASN A 126 12.07 0.42 -1.04
N ALA A 127 11.73 -0.79 -1.45
CA ALA A 127 11.53 -1.89 -0.52
C ALA A 127 11.83 -3.23 -1.20
N THR A 128 12.47 -4.12 -0.47
CA THR A 128 12.70 -5.51 -0.87
C THR A 128 12.02 -6.41 0.14
N THR A 129 11.26 -7.37 -0.34
CA THR A 129 10.60 -8.39 0.48
C THR A 129 11.04 -9.75 0.01
N THR A 130 11.55 -10.59 0.90
CA THR A 130 12.04 -11.94 0.58
C THR A 130 11.35 -12.96 1.45
N ARG A 131 10.95 -14.10 0.87
CA ARG A 131 10.36 -15.22 1.59
C ARG A 131 11.31 -16.41 1.63
N GLU A 132 11.60 -16.90 2.82
CA GLU A 132 12.42 -18.08 3.06
C GLU A 132 11.68 -19.02 4.01
N GLY A 133 11.16 -20.12 3.45
CA GLY A 133 10.27 -21.03 4.17
C GLY A 133 9.08 -20.28 4.77
N ASN A 134 8.95 -20.36 6.09
CA ASN A 134 7.89 -19.73 6.85
C ASN A 134 8.19 -18.28 7.27
N THR A 135 9.37 -17.76 6.92
CA THR A 135 9.82 -16.42 7.29
C THR A 135 9.75 -15.49 6.09
N VAL A 136 9.28 -14.27 6.32
CA VAL A 136 9.30 -13.18 5.35
C VAL A 136 10.04 -12.01 5.96
N THR A 137 11.07 -11.52 5.28
CA THR A 137 11.80 -10.31 5.64
C THR A 137 11.42 -9.18 4.70
N ARG A 138 11.39 -7.95 5.19
CA ARG A 138 11.14 -6.76 4.38
C ARG A 138 11.94 -5.58 4.85
N GLN A 139 12.85 -5.14 3.98
CA GLN A 139 13.63 -3.93 4.16
C GLN A 139 13.08 -2.84 3.24
N GLY A 140 13.14 -1.59 3.68
CA GLY A 140 12.76 -0.48 2.82
C GLY A 140 13.24 0.85 3.32
N THR A 141 13.28 1.80 2.39
CA THR A 141 13.72 3.17 2.62
C THR A 141 12.71 4.14 2.00
N VAL A 142 12.60 5.31 2.62
CA VAL A 142 11.85 6.44 2.09
C VAL A 142 12.71 7.68 2.25
N THR A 143 13.05 8.32 1.14
CA THR A 143 13.86 9.54 1.11
C THR A 143 12.99 10.69 0.64
N GLY A 144 12.88 11.73 1.46
CA GLY A 144 12.11 12.93 1.12
C GLY A 144 12.86 13.86 0.15
N PRO A 145 12.20 14.92 -0.35
CA PRO A 145 12.79 15.85 -1.32
C PRO A 145 14.04 16.58 -0.82
N LYS A 146 14.23 16.63 0.51
CA LYS A 146 15.38 17.26 1.18
C LYS A 146 16.48 16.24 1.55
N GLY A 147 16.48 15.05 0.94
CA GLY A 147 17.48 14.00 1.18
C GLY A 147 17.36 13.23 2.51
N LYS A 148 16.49 13.66 3.43
CA LYS A 148 16.26 12.96 4.71
C LYS A 148 15.63 11.59 4.47
N THR A 149 16.24 10.55 5.02
CA THR A 149 15.86 9.15 4.79
C THR A 149 15.35 8.48 6.06
N VAL A 150 14.24 7.74 5.93
CA VAL A 150 13.74 6.80 6.94
C VAL A 150 13.97 5.39 6.43
N THR A 151 14.48 4.51 7.27
CA THR A 151 14.61 3.09 6.95
C THR A 151 13.66 2.25 7.80
N ARG A 152 13.22 1.13 7.26
CA ARG A 152 12.36 0.17 7.96
C ARG A 152 12.85 -1.23 7.66
N ALA A 153 12.99 -2.02 8.71
CA ALA A 153 13.18 -3.45 8.64
C ALA A 153 12.01 -4.16 9.32
N ALA A 154 11.57 -5.29 8.78
CA ALA A 154 10.55 -6.11 9.41
C ALA A 154 10.73 -7.58 9.06
N THR A 155 10.37 -8.44 10.01
CA THR A 155 10.35 -9.89 9.83
C THR A 155 9.00 -10.42 10.31
N TRP A 156 8.46 -11.38 9.58
CA TRP A 156 7.28 -12.14 9.94
C TRP A 156 7.59 -13.62 9.84
N THR A 157 7.33 -14.38 10.88
CA THR A 157 7.49 -15.84 10.87
C THR A 157 6.16 -16.46 11.21
N ASN A 158 5.75 -17.43 10.40
CA ASN A 158 4.54 -18.21 10.63
C ASN A 158 4.90 -19.61 11.12
N ASP A 159 4.68 -19.88 12.39
CA ASP A 159 4.96 -21.16 13.03
C ASP A 159 3.65 -21.83 13.45
N GLY A 160 3.11 -22.65 12.55
CA GLY A 160 1.81 -23.31 12.74
C GLY A 160 0.67 -22.31 12.98
N ASN A 161 0.18 -22.27 14.22
CA ASN A 161 -0.91 -21.39 14.65
C ASN A 161 -0.42 -20.04 15.20
N THR A 162 0.89 -19.80 15.20
CA THR A 162 1.52 -18.62 15.79
C THR A 162 2.22 -17.78 14.73
N ILE A 163 1.90 -16.49 14.67
CA ILE A 163 2.57 -15.51 13.83
C ILE A 163 3.36 -14.56 14.70
N ILE A 164 4.68 -14.54 14.52
CA ILE A 164 5.58 -13.58 15.16
C ILE A 164 5.92 -12.50 14.16
N ARG A 165 5.84 -11.25 14.61
CA ARG A 165 6.18 -10.07 13.82
C ARG A 165 7.18 -9.23 14.59
N GLN A 166 8.24 -8.82 13.93
CA GLN A 166 9.20 -7.86 14.48
C GLN A 166 9.47 -6.78 13.45
N GLY A 167 9.79 -5.58 13.89
CA GLY A 167 10.23 -4.55 12.99
C GLY A 167 10.83 -3.35 13.68
N THR A 168 11.77 -2.73 12.98
CA THR A 168 12.47 -1.53 13.40
C THR A 168 12.25 -0.46 12.35
N THR A 169 12.05 0.77 12.78
CA THR A 169 12.04 1.95 11.91
C THR A 169 13.10 2.90 12.43
N THR A 170 13.99 3.38 11.56
CA THR A 170 15.04 4.33 11.92
C THR A 170 14.79 5.65 11.18
N GLY A 171 14.69 6.72 11.94
CA GLY A 171 14.47 8.06 11.41
C GLY A 171 15.74 8.68 10.84
N PRO A 172 15.63 9.84 10.17
CA PRO A 172 16.78 10.51 9.55
C PRO A 172 17.83 11.00 10.54
N ASN A 173 17.49 11.06 11.83
CA ASN A 173 18.37 11.43 12.93
C ASN A 173 18.91 10.21 13.71
N GLY A 174 18.80 9.00 13.13
CA GLY A 174 19.28 7.77 13.75
C GLY A 174 18.41 7.22 14.88
N ARG A 175 17.36 7.93 15.31
CA ARG A 175 16.43 7.45 16.34
C ARG A 175 15.64 6.25 15.83
N THR A 176 15.46 5.24 16.67
CA THR A 176 14.81 3.98 16.28
C THR A 176 13.52 3.75 17.04
N TRP A 177 12.52 3.18 16.37
CA TRP A 177 11.30 2.67 16.99
C TRP A 177 11.17 1.19 16.68
N LYS A 178 10.85 0.38 17.69
CA LYS A 178 10.68 -1.07 17.54
C LYS A 178 9.23 -1.46 17.75
N ARG A 179 8.82 -2.49 17.02
CA ARG A 179 7.49 -3.11 17.13
C ARG A 179 7.69 -4.61 17.16
N ALA A 180 7.08 -5.29 18.10
CA ALA A 180 6.98 -6.74 18.08
C ALA A 180 5.53 -7.16 18.33
N SER A 181 5.12 -8.30 17.80
CA SER A 181 3.87 -8.92 18.19
C SER A 181 3.87 -10.41 17.95
N THR A 182 3.24 -11.15 18.84
CA THR A 182 2.91 -12.56 18.67
C THR A 182 1.41 -12.69 18.59
N THR A 183 0.91 -13.39 17.59
CA THR A 183 -0.51 -13.69 17.42
C THR A 183 -0.69 -15.20 17.35
N THR A 184 -1.48 -15.77 18.24
CA THR A 184 -1.72 -17.21 18.31
C THR A 184 -3.20 -17.49 18.10
N ARG A 185 -3.51 -18.56 17.37
CA ARG A 185 -4.87 -19.08 17.22
C ARG A 185 -5.00 -20.43 17.93
N GLU A 186 -6.05 -20.56 18.73
CA GLU A 186 -6.43 -21.81 19.36
C GLU A 186 -7.94 -22.00 19.18
N GLY A 187 -8.32 -22.94 18.31
CA GLY A 187 -9.71 -23.11 17.87
C GLY A 187 -10.30 -21.80 17.34
N ASN A 188 -11.39 -21.35 17.97
CA ASN A 188 -12.10 -20.10 17.66
C ASN A 188 -11.61 -18.87 18.44
N THR A 189 -10.46 -18.99 19.11
CA THR A 189 -9.85 -17.90 19.89
C THR A 189 -8.56 -17.44 19.21
N VAL A 190 -8.39 -16.12 19.07
CA VAL A 190 -7.15 -15.50 18.61
C VAL A 190 -6.67 -14.57 19.70
N THR A 191 -5.45 -14.78 20.18
CA THR A 191 -4.76 -13.90 21.12
C THR A 191 -3.65 -13.16 20.39
N ARG A 192 -3.45 -11.90 20.73
CA ARG A 192 -2.36 -11.08 20.21
C ARG A 192 -1.75 -10.27 21.34
N GLN A 193 -0.46 -10.45 21.53
CA GLN A 193 0.36 -9.56 22.35
C GLN A 193 1.23 -8.72 21.42
N ALA A 194 1.29 -7.42 21.64
CA ALA A 194 2.13 -6.52 20.86
C ALA A 194 2.85 -5.52 21.74
N THR A 195 4.08 -5.20 21.38
CA THR A 195 4.90 -4.19 22.02
C THR A 195 5.30 -3.11 21.03
N HIS A 196 5.31 -1.87 21.50
CA HIS A 196 5.80 -0.71 20.77
C HIS A 196 6.81 0.02 21.65
N THR A 197 8.07 0.04 21.23
CA THR A 197 9.15 0.72 21.93
C THR A 197 9.51 2.00 21.18
N GLY A 198 9.37 3.13 21.87
CA GLY A 198 9.75 4.45 21.39
C GLY A 198 11.26 4.63 21.32
N SER A 199 11.70 5.70 20.65
CA SER A 199 13.12 6.06 20.58
C SER A 199 13.75 6.48 21.91
N ASN A 200 12.93 6.71 22.92
CA ASN A 200 13.32 6.98 24.31
C ASN A 200 13.40 5.69 25.16
N GLY A 201 13.22 4.50 24.57
CA GLY A 201 13.24 3.22 25.27
C GLY A 201 11.92 2.85 25.97
N GLN A 202 10.97 3.77 26.10
CA GLN A 202 9.67 3.46 26.72
C GLN A 202 8.89 2.48 25.85
N THR A 203 8.26 1.50 26.49
CA THR A 203 7.53 0.42 25.81
C THR A 203 6.09 0.37 26.27
N ILE A 204 5.17 0.31 25.29
CA ILE A 204 3.75 0.04 25.52
C ILE A 204 3.46 -1.39 25.07
N THR A 205 2.78 -2.15 25.92
CA THR A 205 2.31 -3.50 25.61
C THR A 205 0.79 -3.51 25.49
N THR A 206 0.26 -4.19 24.49
CA THR A 206 -1.18 -4.38 24.28
C THR A 206 -1.47 -5.85 24.09
N ASN A 207 -2.43 -6.35 24.85
CA ASN A 207 -2.99 -7.69 24.71
C ASN A 207 -4.40 -7.58 24.15
N THR A 208 -4.73 -8.42 23.19
CA THR A 208 -6.07 -8.47 22.59
C THR A 208 -6.44 -9.93 22.41
N THR A 209 -7.62 -10.30 22.90
CA THR A 209 -8.20 -11.62 22.69
C THR A 209 -9.53 -11.45 21.97
N ALA A 210 -9.75 -12.25 20.94
CA ALA A 210 -11.02 -12.31 20.24
C ALA A 210 -11.47 -13.76 20.14
N THR A 211 -12.71 -14.05 20.55
CA THR A 211 -13.32 -15.39 20.50
C THR A 211 -14.60 -15.37 19.66
N GLY A 212 -14.79 -16.37 18.80
CA GLY A 212 -16.01 -16.52 17.99
C GLY A 212 -15.80 -17.26 16.66
N PRO A 213 -16.88 -17.71 16.00
CA PRO A 213 -16.81 -18.59 14.81
C PRO A 213 -16.15 -17.94 13.57
N ASN A 214 -15.93 -16.63 13.59
CA ASN A 214 -15.31 -15.86 12.50
C ASN A 214 -14.02 -15.12 12.93
N THR A 215 -13.48 -15.41 14.11
CA THR A 215 -12.28 -14.72 14.59
C THR A 215 -11.07 -15.04 13.72
N GLY A 216 -10.47 -13.97 13.19
CA GLY A 216 -9.32 -14.06 12.30
C GLY A 216 -9.64 -14.34 10.82
N LYS A 217 -10.91 -14.28 10.40
CA LYS A 217 -11.27 -14.09 8.97
C LYS A 217 -11.39 -12.58 8.68
N PRO A 218 -10.89 -12.08 7.53
CA PRO A 218 -11.14 -10.69 7.15
C PRO A 218 -12.65 -10.46 7.03
N ALA A 219 -13.17 -9.41 7.67
CA ALA A 219 -14.59 -9.08 7.62
C ALA A 219 -15.04 -8.97 6.15
N LYS A 220 -15.99 -9.80 5.73
CA LYS A 220 -16.65 -9.67 4.42
C LYS A 220 -17.44 -8.35 4.46
N ARG A 221 -16.92 -7.31 3.81
CA ARG A 221 -17.66 -6.05 3.64
C ARG A 221 -18.90 -6.38 2.82
N LYS A 222 -20.10 -6.12 3.34
CA LYS A 222 -21.32 -6.19 2.54
C LYS A 222 -21.13 -5.27 1.31
N PRO A 223 -21.52 -5.71 0.10
CA PRO A 223 -21.51 -4.83 -1.07
C PRO A 223 -22.35 -3.59 -0.75
N ARG A 224 -21.83 -2.40 -1.09
CA ARG A 224 -22.59 -1.16 -0.93
C ARG A 224 -23.82 -1.23 -1.83
N PRO A 225 -25.00 -0.79 -1.37
CA PRO A 225 -26.17 -0.67 -2.22
C PRO A 225 -25.82 0.15 -3.46
N ARG A 226 -26.15 -0.36 -4.65
CA ARG A 226 -26.05 0.43 -5.88
C ARG A 226 -27.06 1.59 -5.78
N PRO A 227 -26.71 2.82 -6.16
CA PRO A 227 -27.69 3.90 -6.27
C PRO A 227 -28.81 3.45 -7.22
N ARG A 228 -30.07 3.69 -6.82
CA ARG A 228 -31.21 3.48 -7.72
C ARG A 228 -31.14 4.55 -8.82
N PRO A 229 -31.35 4.20 -10.10
CA PRO A 229 -31.58 5.20 -11.12
C PRO A 229 -32.88 5.95 -10.78
N HIS A 230 -32.83 7.27 -10.90
CA HIS A 230 -34.02 8.13 -10.98
C HIS A 230 -34.45 8.24 -12.44
#